data_AF-A0A8T5NFK5-F1
#
_entry.id   AF-A0A8T5NFK5-F1
#
_cell.length_a   1.000
_cell.length_b   1.000
_cell.length_c   1.000
_cell.angle_alpha   90.00
_cell.angle_beta   90.00
_cell.angle_gamma   90.00
#
_symmetry.space_group_name_H-M   'P 1'
#
loop_
_entity.id
_entity.type
_entity.pdbx_description
1 polymer ?
#
loop_
_entity_poly.entity_id
_entity_poly.type
_entity_poly.pdbx_seq_one_letter_code
_entity_poly.pdbx_strand_id
1 'polypeptide(L)'
;MYEPHEMDISYKYLKTVVGRLDEPICLIGGWAVYHNVNKNFKKTTGRDYIGSRDIDLGFHFEKDWSEKDMQESAFAKSLQTIEEDLGFMPVGFRYLKEFHIETEKELSKDESKIL
;
A
#
# COMPACT_ATOMS: atom_id res chain seq x y z
N MET A 1 9.85 -9.84 13.67
CA MET A 1 10.06 -9.77 12.20
C MET A 1 8.71 -10.06 11.58
N TYR A 2 8.34 -9.48 10.43
CA TYR A 2 7.03 -9.74 9.84
C TYR A 2 6.83 -11.24 9.59
N GLU A 3 5.62 -11.72 9.83
CA GLU A 3 5.25 -13.07 9.46
C GLU A 3 5.11 -13.18 7.94
N PRO A 4 5.41 -14.33 7.31
CA PRO A 4 5.37 -14.48 5.85
C PRO A 4 4.04 -14.06 5.22
N HIS A 5 2.92 -14.43 5.84
CA HIS A 5 1.57 -14.09 5.36
C HIS A 5 1.30 -12.58 5.36
N GLU A 6 1.86 -11.81 6.31
CA GLU A 6 1.73 -10.34 6.32
C GLU A 6 2.38 -9.72 5.08
N MET A 7 3.54 -10.24 4.67
CA MET A 7 4.24 -9.78 3.48
C MET A 7 3.55 -10.22 2.20
N ASP A 8 2.99 -11.45 2.16
CA ASP A 8 2.28 -11.96 0.99
C ASP A 8 0.98 -11.19 0.73
N ILE A 9 0.19 -10.93 1.79
CA ILE A 9 -0.99 -10.07 1.74
C ILE A 9 -0.60 -8.67 1.28
N SER A 10 0.43 -8.07 1.89
CA SER A 10 0.89 -6.73 1.52
C SER A 10 1.35 -6.67 0.06
N TYR A 11 2.11 -7.65 -0.43
CA TYR A 11 2.57 -7.67 -1.82
C TYR A 11 1.43 -7.88 -2.82
N LYS A 12 0.43 -8.69 -2.47
CA LYS A 12 -0.81 -8.80 -3.24
C LYS A 12 -1.49 -7.43 -3.35
N TYR A 13 -1.64 -6.74 -2.24
CA TYR A 13 -2.29 -5.43 -2.22
C TYR A 13 -1.46 -4.31 -2.84
N LEU A 14 -0.12 -4.38 -2.80
CA LEU A 14 0.75 -3.47 -3.53
C LEU A 14 0.40 -3.49 -5.02
N LYS A 15 0.32 -4.68 -5.62
CA LYS A 15 -0.06 -4.85 -7.04
C LYS A 15 -1.48 -4.37 -7.31
N THR A 16 -2.42 -4.67 -6.42
CA THR A 16 -3.82 -4.24 -6.55
C THR A 16 -3.94 -2.72 -6.50
N VAL A 17 -3.32 -2.08 -5.50
CA VAL A 17 -3.36 -0.62 -5.32
C VAL A 17 -2.69 0.05 -6.51
N VAL A 18 -1.41 -0.24 -6.77
CA VAL A 18 -0.65 0.41 -7.86
C VAL A 18 -1.31 0.19 -9.22
N GLY A 19 -1.90 -0.98 -9.47
CA GLY A 19 -2.62 -1.26 -10.72
C GLY A 19 -3.95 -0.53 -10.90
N ARG A 20 -4.41 0.22 -9.90
CA ARG A 20 -5.68 0.96 -9.89
C ARG A 20 -5.51 2.48 -9.77
N LEU A 21 -4.34 2.95 -9.35
CA LEU A 21 -4.09 4.38 -9.18
C LEU A 21 -3.69 5.04 -10.49
N ASP A 22 -4.11 6.29 -10.67
CA ASP A 22 -3.67 7.14 -11.77
C ASP A 22 -2.22 7.58 -11.55
N GLU A 23 -1.40 7.49 -12.59
CA GLU A 23 -0.04 8.03 -12.59
C GLU A 23 -0.03 9.57 -12.71
N PRO A 24 1.00 10.27 -12.18
CA PRO A 24 2.22 9.72 -11.57
C PRO A 24 2.07 9.42 -10.07
N ILE A 25 2.53 8.24 -9.67
CA ILE A 25 2.74 7.83 -8.27
C ILE A 25 4.17 7.36 -8.06
N CYS A 26 4.68 7.50 -6.85
CA CYS A 26 6.00 7.03 -6.47
C CYS A 26 5.89 5.97 -5.37
N LEU A 27 6.41 4.77 -5.62
CA LEU A 27 6.55 3.78 -4.55
C LEU A 27 7.73 4.17 -3.66
N ILE A 28 7.48 4.30 -2.36
CA ILE A 28 8.50 4.60 -1.34
C ILE A 28 8.51 3.51 -0.26
N GLY A 29 9.30 3.69 0.81
CA GLY A 29 9.31 2.78 1.95
C GLY A 29 9.88 1.39 1.67
N GLY A 30 9.42 0.40 2.44
CA GLY A 30 10.01 -0.94 2.46
C GLY A 30 9.91 -1.68 1.13
N TRP A 31 8.77 -1.58 0.45
CA TRP A 31 8.60 -2.18 -0.88
C TRP A 31 9.47 -1.53 -1.95
N ALA A 32 9.68 -0.21 -1.89
CA ALA A 32 10.63 0.47 -2.78
C ALA A 32 12.05 -0.06 -2.58
N VAL A 33 12.50 -0.21 -1.33
CA VAL A 33 13.82 -0.79 -1.03
C VAL A 33 13.91 -2.22 -1.55
N TYR A 34 12.91 -3.06 -1.25
CA TYR A 34 12.85 -4.44 -1.73
C TYR A 34 13.04 -4.51 -3.26
N HIS A 35 12.26 -3.75 -4.04
CA HIS A 35 12.35 -3.77 -5.50
C HIS A 35 13.71 -3.29 -6.03
N ASN A 36 14.37 -2.36 -5.35
CA ASN A 36 15.68 -1.85 -5.74
C ASN A 36 16.83 -2.82 -5.40
N VAL A 37 16.77 -3.51 -4.26
CA VAL A 37 17.93 -4.25 -3.72
C VAL A 37 17.80 -5.77 -3.82
N ASN A 38 16.57 -6.33 -3.91
CA ASN A 38 16.33 -7.76 -3.74
C ASN A 38 17.15 -8.63 -4.69
N LYS A 39 17.29 -8.22 -5.96
CA LYS A 39 18.08 -8.97 -6.95
C LYS A 39 19.52 -9.22 -6.49
N ASN A 40 20.21 -8.18 -6.03
CA ASN A 40 21.61 -8.27 -5.60
C ASN A 40 21.74 -8.93 -4.22
N PHE A 41 20.78 -8.65 -3.32
CA PHE A 41 20.72 -9.28 -2.02
C PHE A 41 20.54 -10.80 -2.12
N LYS A 42 19.60 -11.26 -2.95
CA LYS A 42 19.34 -12.69 -3.22
C LYS A 42 20.54 -13.39 -3.83
N LYS A 43 21.21 -12.75 -4.80
CA LYS A 43 22.45 -13.28 -5.39
C LYS A 43 23.54 -13.51 -4.34
N THR A 44 23.64 -12.63 -3.33
CA THR A 44 24.71 -12.65 -2.34
C THR A 44 24.39 -13.57 -1.15
N THR A 45 23.13 -13.62 -0.72
CA THR A 45 22.74 -14.28 0.52
C THR A 45 21.94 -15.57 0.33
N GLY A 46 21.46 -15.85 -0.89
CA GLY A 46 20.62 -17.01 -1.20
C GLY A 46 19.15 -16.88 -0.78
N ARG A 47 18.75 -15.75 -0.17
CA ARG A 47 17.38 -15.50 0.29
C ARG A 47 16.87 -14.13 -0.19
N ASP A 48 15.56 -13.98 -0.29
CA ASP A 48 14.95 -12.69 -0.63
C ASP A 48 15.19 -11.66 0.49
N TYR A 49 15.31 -10.40 0.10
CA TYR A 49 15.31 -9.26 1.02
C TYR A 49 13.95 -9.22 1.73
N ILE A 50 13.92 -8.73 2.97
CA ILE A 50 12.66 -8.63 3.69
C ILE A 50 11.72 -7.67 2.95
N GLY A 51 10.46 -8.08 2.77
CA GLY A 51 9.41 -7.23 2.22
C GLY A 51 8.94 -6.19 3.24
N SER A 52 7.74 -5.66 3.00
CA SER A 52 7.08 -4.74 3.92
C SER A 52 5.66 -5.21 4.22
N ARG A 53 5.14 -4.88 5.40
CA ARG A 53 3.72 -4.99 5.69
C ARG A 53 2.95 -3.78 5.14
N ASP A 54 3.56 -2.61 5.25
CA ASP A 54 2.93 -1.35 4.84
C ASP A 54 3.29 -1.01 3.39
N ILE A 55 2.37 -0.35 2.69
CA ILE A 55 2.55 0.16 1.32
C ILE A 55 2.62 1.68 1.43
N ASP A 56 3.78 2.24 1.12
CA ASP A 56 4.02 3.68 1.18
C ASP A 56 4.07 4.28 -0.22
N LEU A 57 3.24 5.30 -0.47
CA LEU A 57 3.14 5.99 -1.75
C LEU A 57 3.45 7.48 -1.59
N GLY A 58 4.21 8.01 -2.55
CA GLY A 58 4.49 9.43 -2.71
C GLY A 58 3.74 10.00 -3.90
N PHE A 59 3.30 11.25 -3.75
CA PHE A 59 2.58 12.01 -4.77
C PHE A 59 3.27 13.34 -5.01
N HIS A 60 3.18 13.84 -6.24
CA HIS A 60 3.71 15.13 -6.61
C HIS A 60 2.69 16.23 -6.37
N PHE A 61 3.15 17.39 -5.91
CA PHE A 61 2.34 18.58 -5.64
C PHE A 61 3.05 19.80 -6.23
N GLU A 62 2.32 20.59 -7.00
CA GLU A 62 2.84 21.89 -7.46
C GLU A 62 2.51 23.00 -6.47
N LYS A 63 3.40 23.99 -6.38
CA LYS A 63 3.28 25.09 -5.41
C LYS A 63 2.13 26.05 -5.74
N ASP A 64 1.76 26.15 -7.00
CA ASP A 64 0.77 27.08 -7.54
C ASP A 64 -0.58 26.42 -7.85
N TRP A 65 -0.77 25.16 -7.43
CA TRP A 65 -2.05 24.49 -7.56
C TRP A 65 -3.17 25.23 -6.83
N SER A 66 -4.27 25.42 -7.55
CA SER A 66 -5.54 25.82 -6.97
C SER A 66 -6.19 24.65 -6.23
N GLU A 67 -7.24 24.95 -5.46
CA GLU A 67 -8.06 23.91 -4.81
C GLU A 67 -8.64 22.93 -5.85
N LYS A 68 -9.01 23.44 -7.03
CA LYS A 68 -9.51 22.59 -8.12
C LYS A 68 -8.44 21.64 -8.63
N ASP A 69 -7.22 22.14 -8.86
CA ASP A 69 -6.09 21.30 -9.31
C ASP A 69 -5.79 20.21 -8.27
N MET A 70 -5.89 20.55 -6.99
CA MET A 70 -5.73 19.60 -5.90
C MET A 70 -6.82 18.51 -5.90
N GLN A 71 -8.09 18.88 -6.08
CA GLN A 71 -9.21 17.92 -6.16
C GLN A 71 -9.14 17.00 -7.39
N GLU A 72 -8.57 17.49 -8.49
CA GLU A 72 -8.41 16.73 -9.73
C GLU A 72 -7.08 15.94 -9.81
N SER A 73 -6.19 16.13 -8.82
CA SER A 73 -4.86 15.53 -8.75
C SER A 73 -4.89 13.99 -8.61
N ALA A 74 -3.79 13.34 -9.00
CA ALA A 74 -3.58 11.91 -8.78
C ALA A 74 -3.68 11.53 -7.29
N PHE A 75 -3.26 12.42 -6.39
CA PHE A 75 -3.40 12.21 -4.95
C PHE A 75 -4.86 12.09 -4.52
N ALA A 76 -5.69 13.10 -4.86
CA ALA A 76 -7.09 13.12 -4.44
C ALA A 76 -7.88 11.93 -5.00
N LYS A 77 -7.69 11.63 -6.29
CA LYS A 77 -8.30 10.46 -6.94
C LYS A 77 -7.84 9.15 -6.33
N SER A 78 -6.55 9.05 -5.98
CA SER A 78 -6.01 7.83 -5.36
C SER A 78 -6.63 7.57 -3.99
N LEU A 79 -6.83 8.60 -3.17
CA LEU A 79 -7.52 8.44 -1.89
C LEU A 79 -8.95 7.95 -2.08
N GLN A 80 -9.66 8.51 -3.06
CA GLN A 80 -11.01 8.07 -3.41
C GLN A 80 -11.02 6.60 -3.84
N THR A 81 -10.14 6.18 -4.75
CA THR A 81 -10.03 4.79 -5.19
C THR A 81 -9.64 3.84 -4.04
N ILE A 82 -8.72 4.24 -3.17
CA ILE A 82 -8.30 3.42 -2.02
C ILE A 82 -9.47 3.18 -1.06
N GLU A 83 -10.28 4.21 -0.80
CA GLU A 83 -11.40 4.13 0.15
C GLU A 83 -12.65 3.49 -0.48
N GLU A 84 -13.11 4.03 -1.60
CA GLU A 84 -14.41 3.66 -2.20
C GLU A 84 -14.33 2.37 -3.02
N ASP A 85 -13.28 2.22 -3.83
CA ASP A 85 -13.18 1.07 -4.75
C ASP A 85 -12.45 -0.13 -4.13
N LEU A 86 -11.46 0.14 -3.28
CA LEU A 86 -10.63 -0.89 -2.66
C LEU A 86 -11.02 -1.18 -1.21
N GLY A 87 -11.92 -0.39 -0.61
CA GLY A 87 -12.48 -0.65 0.70
C GLY A 87 -11.50 -0.51 1.86
N PHE A 88 -10.42 0.26 1.70
CA PHE A 88 -9.55 0.59 2.83
C PHE A 88 -10.21 1.64 3.71
N MET A 89 -9.94 1.56 5.01
CA MET A 89 -10.51 2.47 6.00
C MET A 89 -9.52 3.57 6.37
N PRO A 90 -9.91 4.85 6.38
CA PRO A 90 -9.05 5.91 6.89
C PRO A 90 -8.88 5.78 8.41
N VAL A 91 -7.63 5.78 8.86
CA VAL A 91 -7.22 5.78 10.28
C VAL A 91 -6.12 6.82 10.47
N GLY A 92 -6.51 8.03 10.88
CA GLY A 92 -5.60 9.16 10.98
C GLY A 92 -5.04 9.55 9.61
N PHE A 93 -3.71 9.47 9.46
CA PHE A 93 -3.02 9.77 8.19
C PHE A 93 -2.77 8.51 7.32
N ARG A 94 -3.33 7.37 7.69
CA ARG A 94 -3.12 6.07 7.04
C ARG A 94 -4.43 5.47 6.57
N TYR A 95 -4.32 4.47 5.71
CA TYR A 95 -5.41 3.62 5.28
C TYR A 95 -5.14 2.19 5.75
N LEU A 96 -6.15 1.55 6.33
CA LEU A 96 -6.06 0.23 6.91
C LEU A 96 -6.96 -0.75 6.16
N LYS A 97 -6.46 -1.97 6.01
CA LYS A 97 -7.25 -3.12 5.59
C LYS A 97 -6.94 -4.31 6.50
N GLU A 98 -7.98 -4.95 7.02
CA GLU A 98 -7.85 -5.96 8.07
C GLU A 98 -8.06 -7.36 7.52
N PHE A 99 -7.32 -8.32 8.07
CA PHE A 99 -7.33 -9.71 7.64
C PHE A 99 -7.32 -10.63 8.87
N HIS A 100 -8.06 -11.73 8.77
CA HIS A 100 -8.00 -12.79 9.76
C HIS A 100 -6.65 -13.51 9.65
N ILE A 101 -5.88 -13.54 10.73
CA ILE A 101 -4.48 -14.02 10.70
C ILE A 101 -4.33 -15.45 10.19
N GLU A 102 -5.22 -16.37 10.58
CA GLU A 102 -5.11 -17.78 10.19
C GLU A 102 -5.68 -18.11 8.81
N THR A 103 -6.71 -17.37 8.38
CA THR A 103 -7.44 -17.69 7.13
C THR A 103 -7.07 -16.75 5.99
N GLU A 104 -6.33 -15.68 6.30
CA GLU A 104 -5.95 -14.59 5.39
C GLU A 104 -7.14 -13.92 4.69
N LYS A 105 -8.35 -14.18 5.18
CA LYS A 105 -9.57 -13.57 4.66
C LYS A 105 -9.68 -12.14 5.14
N GLU A 106 -10.03 -11.27 4.21
CA GLU A 106 -10.38 -9.89 4.50
C GLU A 106 -11.54 -9.84 5.51
N LEU A 107 -11.41 -8.96 6.50
CA LEU A 107 -12.42 -8.71 7.53
C LEU A 107 -13.17 -7.42 7.21
N SER A 108 -14.48 -7.45 7.37
CA SER A 108 -15.30 -6.24 7.40
C SER A 108 -15.10 -5.46 8.70
N LYS A 109 -15.53 -4.19 8.70
CA LYS A 109 -15.52 -3.30 9.88
C LYS A 109 -16.20 -3.90 11.12
N ASP A 110 -17.21 -4.73 10.91
CA ASP A 110 -17.98 -5.31 12.01
C ASP A 110 -17.31 -6.56 12.56
N GLU A 111 -16.66 -7.34 11.69
CA GLU A 111 -15.92 -8.54 12.09
C GLU A 111 -14.64 -8.18 12.85
N SER A 112 -13.96 -7.08 12.49
CA SER A 112 -12.71 -6.69 13.12
C SER A 112 -12.85 -6.14 14.54
N LYS A 113 -14.03 -5.67 14.93
CA LYS A 113 -14.31 -5.20 16.31
C LYS A 113 -14.56 -6.33 17.31
N ILE A 114 -14.73 -7.56 16.83
CA ILE A 114 -15.15 -8.73 17.62
C ILE A 114 -13.96 -9.67 17.91
N LEU A 115 -12.82 -9.43 17.25
CA LEU A 115 -11.54 -10.14 17.45
C LEU A 115 -10.63 -9.39 18.43
#